data_AF-A0AAU7MZD7-F1
#
_entry.id   AF-A0AAU7MZD7-F1
#
_cell.length_a   1.000
_cell.length_b   1.000
_cell.length_c   1.000
_cell.angle_alpha   90.00
_cell.angle_beta   90.00
_cell.angle_gamma   90.00
#
_symmetry.space_group_name_H-M   'P 1'
#
loop_
_entity.id
_entity.type
_entity.pdbx_description
1 polymer ?
#
loop_
_entity_poly.entity_id
_entity_poly.type
_entity_poly.pdbx_seq_one_letter_code
_entity_poly.pdbx_strand_id
1 'polypeptide(L)'
;MHPWLYRNYETWKQTQPEDRDHFQPDVTGLEDKIVKVKLEAGDLLIFNSTQPHGIRPNKSGDKVRIAQYISMMPAEEDNEEMRQWRINSWKNRIAPEGYAFPGDPRKWEQTKYDTAKLSPLGEKLLGLTNW
;
A
#
# COMPACT_ATOMS: atom_id res chain seq x y z
N MET A 1 -12.80 1.95 -5.78
CA MET A 1 -11.97 1.70 -6.98
C MET A 1 -12.57 2.44 -8.16
N HIS A 2 -11.75 2.91 -9.10
CA HIS A 2 -12.18 3.67 -10.28
C HIS A 2 -11.83 2.95 -11.61
N PRO A 3 -12.33 1.72 -11.85
CA PRO A 3 -11.91 0.92 -13.01
C PRO A 3 -12.29 1.54 -14.36
N TRP A 4 -13.38 2.32 -14.39
CA TRP A 4 -13.73 3.09 -15.57
C TRP A 4 -12.67 4.16 -15.87
N LEU A 5 -12.25 4.91 -14.86
CA LEU A 5 -11.23 5.96 -15.01
C LEU A 5 -9.90 5.35 -15.45
N TYR A 6 -9.51 4.20 -14.89
CA TYR A 6 -8.31 3.48 -15.31
C TYR A 6 -8.31 3.16 -16.82
N ARG A 7 -9.43 2.68 -17.35
CA ARG A 7 -9.57 2.33 -18.78
C ARG A 7 -9.69 3.54 -19.71
N ASN A 8 -10.17 4.66 -19.19
CA ASN A 8 -10.50 5.86 -19.98
C ASN A 8 -9.64 7.07 -19.59
N TYR A 9 -8.52 6.86 -18.88
CA TYR A 9 -7.73 7.95 -18.32
C TYR A 9 -7.20 8.90 -19.41
N GLU A 10 -6.73 8.34 -20.53
CA GLU A 10 -6.15 9.11 -21.63
C GLU A 10 -7.12 10.07 -22.30
N THR A 11 -8.41 9.72 -22.36
CA THR A 11 -9.46 10.59 -22.91
C THR A 11 -10.02 11.50 -21.83
N TRP A 12 -10.24 10.99 -20.62
CA TRP A 12 -10.73 11.77 -19.49
C TRP A 12 -9.77 12.92 -19.14
N LYS A 13 -8.45 12.69 -19.11
CA LYS A 13 -7.47 13.73 -18.71
C LYS A 13 -7.45 14.94 -19.65
N GLN A 14 -7.95 14.80 -20.89
CA GLN A 14 -8.03 15.89 -21.87
C GLN A 14 -9.15 16.88 -21.54
N THR A 15 -10.14 16.46 -20.74
CA THR A 15 -11.24 17.33 -20.30
C THR A 15 -10.92 18.08 -19.02
N GLN A 16 -9.79 17.76 -18.38
CA GLN A 16 -9.38 18.31 -17.10
C GLN A 16 -8.48 19.53 -17.29
N PRO A 17 -8.50 20.50 -16.36
CA PRO A 17 -7.60 21.64 -16.43
C PRO A 17 -6.13 21.21 -16.32
N GLU A 18 -5.23 22.08 -16.78
CA GLU A 18 -3.78 21.82 -16.76
C GLU A 18 -3.21 21.79 -15.35
N ASP A 19 -3.77 22.57 -14.42
CA ASP A 19 -3.35 22.71 -13.02
C ASP A 19 -4.09 21.78 -12.04
N ARG A 20 -4.77 20.74 -12.56
CA ARG A 20 -5.54 19.80 -11.73
C ARG A 20 -4.67 19.12 -10.66
N ASP A 21 -5.28 18.84 -9.51
CA ASP A 21 -4.65 18.00 -8.48
C ASP A 21 -4.68 16.52 -8.91
N HIS A 22 -3.50 15.93 -9.13
CA HIS A 22 -3.37 14.52 -9.51
C HIS A 22 -3.67 13.56 -8.35
N PHE A 23 -3.58 14.02 -7.11
CA PHE A 23 -3.89 13.23 -5.91
C PHE A 23 -5.37 13.31 -5.54
N GLN A 24 -6.06 14.39 -5.92
CA GLN A 24 -7.48 14.61 -5.68
C GLN A 24 -8.20 15.02 -6.99
N PRO A 25 -8.34 14.09 -7.95
CA PRO A 25 -9.00 14.40 -9.21
C PRO A 25 -10.48 14.73 -9.00
N ASP A 26 -11.02 15.64 -9.81
CA ASP A 26 -12.46 15.89 -9.87
C ASP A 26 -13.15 14.68 -10.50
N VAL A 27 -14.05 14.07 -9.75
CA VAL A 27 -14.81 12.88 -10.15
C VAL A 27 -16.29 13.17 -10.41
N THR A 28 -16.65 14.46 -10.53
CA THR A 28 -18.01 14.89 -10.83
C THR A 28 -18.51 14.23 -12.12
N GLY A 29 -19.68 13.59 -12.06
CA GLY A 29 -20.27 12.85 -13.17
C GLY A 29 -19.71 11.44 -13.39
N LEU A 30 -18.77 10.98 -12.54
CA LEU A 30 -18.25 9.62 -12.55
C LEU A 30 -18.67 8.81 -11.30
N GLU A 31 -19.59 9.32 -10.48
CA GLU A 31 -19.98 8.72 -9.20
C GLU A 31 -20.59 7.32 -9.37
N ASP A 32 -21.35 7.11 -10.45
CA ASP A 32 -21.94 5.82 -10.81
C ASP A 32 -20.88 4.84 -11.35
N LYS A 33 -19.73 5.34 -11.80
CA LYS A 33 -18.58 4.53 -12.26
C LYS A 33 -17.66 4.10 -11.13
N ILE A 34 -17.84 4.63 -9.92
CA ILE A 34 -17.05 4.24 -8.75
C ILE A 34 -17.52 2.88 -8.24
N VAL A 35 -16.64 1.89 -8.32
CA VAL A 35 -16.89 0.57 -7.76
C VAL A 35 -16.52 0.54 -6.28
N LYS A 36 -17.53 0.27 -5.43
CA LYS A 36 -17.37 0.04 -4.00
C LYS A 36 -17.13 -1.45 -3.77
N VAL A 37 -15.90 -1.81 -3.43
CA VAL A 37 -15.53 -3.18 -3.08
C VAL A 37 -15.94 -3.41 -1.63
N LYS A 38 -16.84 -4.37 -1.40
CA LYS A 38 -17.17 -4.85 -0.06
C LYS A 38 -16.23 -6.01 0.28
N LEU A 39 -15.75 -6.04 1.51
CA LEU A 39 -14.82 -7.04 2.01
C LEU A 39 -15.24 -7.44 3.42
N GLU A 40 -15.06 -8.71 3.74
CA GLU A 40 -15.17 -9.27 5.07
C GLU A 40 -13.78 -9.50 5.68
N ALA A 41 -13.73 -9.80 6.98
CA ALA A 41 -12.46 -10.10 7.64
C ALA A 41 -11.80 -11.35 7.02
N GLY A 42 -10.56 -11.21 6.56
CA GLY A 42 -9.81 -12.26 5.89
C GLY A 42 -9.82 -12.17 4.36
N ASP A 43 -10.66 -11.32 3.76
CA ASP A 43 -10.62 -11.10 2.33
C ASP A 43 -9.35 -10.35 1.91
N LEU A 44 -8.84 -10.70 0.72
CA LEU A 44 -7.68 -10.05 0.10
C LEU A 44 -8.12 -9.29 -1.15
N LEU A 45 -7.87 -7.97 -1.17
CA LEU A 45 -8.08 -7.13 -2.35
C LEU A 45 -6.74 -6.82 -3.02
N ILE A 46 -6.55 -7.35 -4.24
CA ILE A 46 -5.41 -7.05 -5.10
C ILE A 46 -5.89 -6.17 -6.26
N PHE A 47 -5.11 -5.15 -6.60
CA PHE A 47 -5.38 -4.30 -7.75
C PHE A 47 -4.08 -3.83 -8.39
N ASN A 48 -4.15 -3.43 -9.66
CA ASN A 48 -2.99 -2.92 -10.39
C ASN A 48 -2.48 -1.62 -9.74
N SER A 49 -1.17 -1.43 -9.61
CA SER A 49 -0.56 -0.25 -8.99
C SER A 49 -0.99 1.08 -9.62
N THR A 50 -1.35 1.07 -10.90
CA THR A 50 -1.81 2.25 -11.66
C THR A 50 -3.32 2.49 -11.61
N GLN A 51 -4.08 1.61 -10.97
CA GLN A 51 -5.53 1.74 -10.83
C GLN A 51 -5.88 2.87 -9.84
N PRO A 52 -6.60 3.94 -10.27
CA PRO A 52 -7.04 4.97 -9.34
C PRO A 52 -7.95 4.37 -8.27
N HIS A 53 -7.65 4.69 -7.02
CA HIS A 53 -8.32 4.20 -5.83
C HIS A 53 -8.27 5.25 -4.72
N GLY A 54 -9.15 5.08 -3.74
CA GLY A 54 -9.25 6.00 -2.62
C GLY A 54 -10.10 5.40 -1.51
N ILE A 55 -9.94 5.97 -0.32
CA ILE A 55 -10.67 5.55 0.87
C ILE A 55 -11.84 6.49 1.12
N ARG A 56 -13.02 5.91 1.40
CA ARG A 56 -14.17 6.71 1.85
C ARG A 56 -14.00 7.06 3.33
N PRO A 57 -14.50 8.23 3.78
CA PRO A 57 -14.60 8.54 5.21
C PRO A 57 -15.27 7.38 5.97
N ASN A 58 -14.68 6.99 7.10
CA ASN A 58 -15.33 6.03 7.98
C ASN A 58 -16.45 6.75 8.75
N LYS A 59 -17.70 6.32 8.55
CA LYS A 59 -18.88 6.90 9.21
C LYS A 59 -19.50 5.95 10.26
N SER A 60 -18.80 4.86 10.57
CA SER A 60 -19.24 3.92 11.61
C SER A 60 -19.18 4.59 12.97
N GLY A 61 -20.21 4.41 13.81
CA GLY A 61 -20.23 4.96 15.17
C GLY A 61 -19.42 4.14 16.16
N ASP A 62 -19.58 2.81 16.12
CA ASP A 62 -19.07 1.86 17.11
C ASP A 62 -18.18 0.76 16.49
N LYS A 63 -17.72 0.95 15.25
CA LYS A 63 -16.90 -0.03 14.53
C LYS A 63 -15.62 0.58 13.97
N VAL A 64 -14.55 -0.21 14.06
CA VAL A 64 -13.26 0.09 13.43
C VAL A 64 -13.19 -0.49 12.02
N ARG A 65 -12.48 0.19 11.13
CA ARG A 65 -12.10 -0.34 9.82
C ARG A 65 -10.58 -0.45 9.79
N ILE A 66 -10.08 -1.67 9.76
CA ILE A 66 -8.66 -1.99 9.78
C ILE A 66 -8.34 -2.78 8.52
N ALA A 67 -7.21 -2.47 7.91
CA ALA A 67 -6.64 -3.22 6.80
C ALA A 67 -5.13 -3.35 7.04
N GLN A 68 -4.56 -4.48 6.61
CA GLN A 68 -3.13 -4.66 6.52
C GLN A 68 -2.72 -4.51 5.05
N TYR A 69 -1.83 -3.58 4.77
CA TYR A 69 -1.28 -3.40 3.43
C TYR A 69 -0.12 -4.37 3.22
N ILE A 70 -0.18 -5.12 2.12
CA ILE A 70 0.89 -6.03 1.68
C ILE A 70 1.28 -5.58 0.28
N SER A 71 2.49 -5.05 0.13
CA SER A 71 3.04 -4.71 -1.19
C SER A 71 3.61 -5.96 -1.85
N MET A 72 3.21 -6.21 -3.10
CA MET A 72 3.82 -7.24 -3.94
C MET A 72 4.94 -6.61 -4.75
N MET A 73 6.18 -6.86 -4.34
CA MET A 73 7.38 -6.39 -5.02
C MET A 73 8.20 -7.61 -5.46
N PRO A 74 8.87 -7.55 -6.64
CA PRO A 74 9.88 -8.54 -6.99
C PRO A 74 10.96 -8.62 -5.90
N ALA A 75 11.63 -9.78 -5.78
CA ALA A 75 12.65 -9.97 -4.76
C ALA A 75 13.87 -9.04 -4.95
N GLU A 76 14.19 -8.67 -6.20
CA GLU A 76 15.34 -7.83 -6.55
C GLU A 76 16.64 -8.29 -5.87
N GLU A 77 17.01 -9.57 -6.06
CA GLU A 77 18.16 -10.19 -5.38
C GLU A 77 19.50 -9.52 -5.71
N ASP A 78 19.63 -9.01 -6.94
CA ASP A 78 20.83 -8.31 -7.41
C ASP A 78 20.89 -6.85 -6.90
N ASN A 79 19.81 -6.34 -6.31
CA ASN A 79 19.76 -5.00 -5.71
C ASN A 79 20.18 -5.07 -4.24
N GLU A 80 21.50 -5.14 -4.03
CA GLU A 80 22.08 -5.32 -2.70
C GLU A 80 21.71 -4.20 -1.72
N GLU A 81 21.59 -2.95 -2.18
CA GLU A 81 21.19 -1.82 -1.34
C GLU A 81 19.76 -2.02 -0.78
N MET A 82 18.81 -2.33 -1.66
CA MET A 82 17.42 -2.54 -1.23
C MET A 82 17.29 -3.80 -0.37
N ARG A 83 18.03 -4.85 -0.70
CA ARG A 83 18.08 -6.09 0.08
C ARG A 83 18.58 -5.83 1.51
N GLN A 84 19.72 -5.15 1.66
CA GLN A 84 20.25 -4.79 2.97
C GLN A 84 19.31 -3.86 3.75
N TRP A 85 18.66 -2.93 3.07
CA TRP A 85 17.66 -2.06 3.68
C TRP A 85 16.49 -2.86 4.28
N ARG A 86 15.91 -3.82 3.54
CA ARG A 86 14.83 -4.69 4.05
C ARG A 86 15.30 -5.55 5.23
N ILE A 87 16.48 -6.16 5.12
CA ILE A 87 17.06 -6.99 6.18
C ILE A 87 17.27 -6.16 7.46
N ASN A 88 17.81 -4.94 7.32
CA ASN A 88 18.00 -4.02 8.44
C ASN A 88 16.66 -3.63 9.09
N SER A 89 15.66 -3.28 8.28
CA SER A 89 14.32 -2.95 8.75
C SER A 89 13.70 -4.08 9.58
N TRP A 90 13.75 -5.33 9.08
CA TRP A 90 13.27 -6.49 9.82
C TRP A 90 14.08 -6.77 11.09
N LYS A 91 15.41 -6.85 10.98
CA LYS A 91 16.30 -7.24 12.07
C LYS A 91 16.19 -6.29 13.26
N ASN A 92 16.11 -4.99 12.97
CA ASN A 92 16.11 -3.92 13.97
C ASN A 92 14.71 -3.32 14.21
N ARG A 93 13.67 -3.81 13.53
CA ARG A 93 12.27 -3.36 13.63
C ARG A 93 12.14 -1.85 13.36
N ILE A 94 12.85 -1.40 12.32
CA ILE A 94 12.89 0.01 11.89
C ILE A 94 11.82 0.22 10.84
N ALA A 95 10.95 1.21 11.06
CA ALA A 95 9.93 1.60 10.10
C ALA A 95 10.58 2.15 8.81
N PRO A 96 9.97 1.95 7.63
CA PRO A 96 10.39 2.61 6.41
C PRO A 96 10.43 4.13 6.56
N GLU A 97 11.37 4.79 5.88
CA GLU A 97 11.47 6.25 5.84
C GLU A 97 10.71 6.80 4.63
N GLY A 98 10.02 7.93 4.80
CA GLY A 98 9.38 8.65 3.70
C GLY A 98 8.15 9.44 4.14
N TYR A 99 7.69 10.37 3.28
CA TYR A 99 6.52 11.22 3.56
C TYR A 99 5.26 10.41 3.93
N ALA A 100 5.09 9.22 3.32
CA ALA A 100 3.96 8.33 3.58
C ALA A 100 4.11 7.50 4.87
N PHE A 101 5.28 7.52 5.53
CA PHE A 101 5.61 6.68 6.67
C PHE A 101 6.08 7.54 7.85
N PRO A 102 5.15 8.09 8.65
CA PRO A 102 5.51 8.91 9.82
C PRO A 102 6.20 8.12 10.94
N GLY A 103 6.24 6.78 10.83
CA GLY A 103 6.79 5.88 11.84
C GLY A 103 5.93 5.81 13.12
N ASP A 104 6.41 5.03 14.09
CA ASP A 104 5.85 5.01 15.44
C ASP A 104 6.72 5.87 16.38
N PRO A 105 6.27 7.08 16.79
CA PRO A 105 7.07 7.95 17.67
C PRO A 105 7.35 7.32 19.04
N ARG A 106 6.57 6.30 19.44
CA ARG A 106 6.75 5.57 20.70
C ARG A 106 7.80 4.46 20.61
N LYS A 107 8.23 4.10 19.39
CA LYS A 107 9.19 3.03 19.09
C LYS A 107 8.79 1.65 19.64
N TRP A 108 7.50 1.36 19.78
CA TRP A 108 7.05 0.13 20.43
C TRP A 108 7.44 -1.13 19.67
N GLU A 109 7.46 -1.10 18.34
CA GLU A 109 7.97 -2.24 17.56
C GLU A 109 9.42 -2.60 17.95
N GLN A 110 10.27 -1.60 18.18
CA GLN A 110 11.67 -1.82 18.54
C GLN A 110 11.85 -2.28 19.98
N THR A 111 11.07 -1.71 20.91
CA THR A 111 11.33 -1.84 22.36
C THR A 111 10.45 -2.85 23.09
N LYS A 112 9.28 -3.22 22.54
CA LYS A 112 8.30 -4.08 23.23
C LYS A 112 8.22 -5.50 22.68
N TYR A 113 8.68 -5.72 21.45
CA TYR A 113 8.48 -6.98 20.75
C TYR A 113 9.80 -7.52 20.19
N ASP A 114 9.90 -8.85 20.14
CA ASP A 114 11.03 -9.55 19.55
C ASP A 114 10.99 -9.49 18.02
N THR A 115 12.15 -9.69 17.38
CA THR A 115 12.23 -9.88 15.93
C THR A 115 11.40 -11.09 15.50
N ALA A 116 10.58 -10.92 14.45
CA ALA A 116 9.80 -12.01 13.89
C ALA A 116 10.70 -13.16 13.41
N LYS A 117 10.41 -14.39 13.86
CA LYS A 117 11.11 -15.59 13.38
C LYS A 117 10.62 -15.93 11.98
N LEU A 118 11.54 -16.03 11.03
CA LEU A 118 11.21 -16.30 9.64
C LEU A 118 11.11 -17.81 9.40
N SER A 119 10.19 -18.18 8.51
CA SER A 119 10.20 -19.50 7.88
C SER A 119 11.24 -19.54 6.76
N PRO A 120 11.58 -20.71 6.21
CA PRO A 120 12.47 -20.78 5.05
C PRO A 120 11.99 -19.93 3.86
N LEU A 121 10.68 -19.87 3.62
CA LEU A 121 10.11 -18.98 2.61
C LEU A 121 10.24 -17.50 3.01
N GLY A 122 10.04 -17.16 4.28
CA GLY A 122 10.22 -15.80 4.80
C GLY A 122 11.66 -15.30 4.65
N GLU A 123 12.66 -16.17 4.82
CA GLU A 123 14.06 -15.85 4.57
C GLU A 123 14.32 -15.51 3.10
N LYS A 124 13.76 -16.29 2.16
CA LYS A 124 13.85 -16.02 0.72
C LYS A 124 13.16 -14.71 0.33
N LEU A 125 11.94 -14.49 0.82
CA LEU A 125 11.17 -13.28 0.54
C LEU A 125 11.86 -12.02 1.10
N LEU A 126 12.50 -12.11 2.26
CA LEU A 126 13.27 -11.00 2.84
C LEU A 126 14.59 -10.77 2.09
N GLY A 127 15.18 -11.83 1.54
CA GLY A 127 16.49 -11.84 0.89
C GLY A 127 17.63 -12.32 1.79
N LEU A 128 17.36 -12.96 2.93
CA LEU A 128 18.44 -13.57 3.74
C LEU A 128 19.09 -14.74 3.03
N THR A 129 18.29 -15.49 2.28
CA THR A 129 18.71 -16.63 1.46
C THR A 129 18.24 -16.37 0.04
N ASN A 130 19.07 -16.68 -0.96
CA ASN A 130 18.67 -16.52 -2.37
C ASN A 130 17.65 -17.60 -2.78
N TRP A 131 16.94 -17.36 -3.88
CA TRP A 131 15.93 -18.27 -4.44
C TRP A 131 16.49 -19.64 -4.85
#